data_AF-A0A8T7FSG8-F1
#
_entry.id   AF-A0A8T7FSG8-F1
#
_cell.length_a   1.000
_cell.length_b   1.000
_cell.length_c   1.000
_cell.angle_alpha   90.00
_cell.angle_beta   90.00
_cell.angle_gamma   90.00
#
_symmetry.space_group_name_H-M   'P 1'
#
loop_
_entity.id
_entity.type
_entity.pdbx_description
1 polymer ?
#
loop_
_entity_poly.entity_id
_entity_poly.type
_entity_poly.pdbx_seq_one_letter_code
_entity_poly.pdbx_strand_id
1 'polypeptide(L)'
;MTSFSFWQRWLLIVGVLISIFGMLMTFLSGTPLFDSFNGQIDPVFWGGSAIEERARGFQGWIYGVWGATIAGWGIFVVFIAHYPFRNRERWAWNCLVAGMLVWFVLDTSLSIFHRVYFNVAFNVVVFLAVLLPLVFTRKYFTH
;
A
#
# COMPACT_ATOMS: atom_id res chain seq x y z
N MET A 1 12.76 -18.80 -16.85
CA MET A 1 12.14 -17.45 -16.81
C MET A 1 13.27 -16.44 -16.74
N THR A 2 13.21 -15.33 -17.47
CA THR A 2 14.25 -14.30 -17.35
C THR A 2 14.09 -13.55 -16.03
N SER A 3 15.18 -13.01 -15.48
CA SER A 3 15.12 -12.21 -14.24
C SER A 3 14.08 -11.08 -14.35
N PHE A 4 13.95 -10.45 -15.52
CA PHE A 4 12.94 -9.42 -15.77
C PHE A 4 11.50 -9.94 -15.66
N SER A 5 11.17 -11.08 -16.30
CA SER A 5 9.79 -11.58 -16.29
C SER A 5 9.36 -12.05 -14.90
N PHE A 6 10.30 -12.48 -14.06
CA PHE A 6 10.04 -12.76 -12.65
C PHE A 6 9.62 -11.49 -11.91
N TRP A 7 10.43 -10.42 -11.98
CA TRP A 7 10.16 -9.17 -11.29
C TRP A 7 8.90 -8.45 -11.80
N GLN A 8 8.60 -8.54 -13.09
CA GLN A 8 7.35 -8.01 -13.65
C GLN A 8 6.14 -8.76 -13.09
N ARG A 9 6.17 -10.11 -13.02
CA ARG A 9 5.08 -10.90 -12.42
C ARG A 9 4.94 -10.63 -10.93
N TRP A 10 6.05 -10.46 -10.22
CA TRP A 10 6.05 -10.06 -8.82
C TRP A 10 5.29 -8.74 -8.61
N LEU A 11 5.60 -7.69 -9.38
CA LEU A 11 4.88 -6.41 -9.31
C LEU A 11 3.38 -6.57 -9.59
N LEU A 12 3.03 -7.40 -10.56
CA LEU A 12 1.63 -7.68 -10.88
C LEU A 12 0.91 -8.35 -9.70
N ILE A 13 1.53 -9.36 -9.08
CA ILE A 13 0.99 -10.05 -7.90
C ILE A 13 0.84 -9.06 -6.74
N VAL A 14 1.86 -8.25 -6.47
CA VAL A 14 1.82 -7.22 -5.42
C VAL A 14 0.69 -6.22 -5.67
N GLY A 15 0.53 -5.73 -6.90
CA GLY A 15 -0.58 -4.84 -7.25
C GLY A 15 -1.96 -5.47 -7.03
N VAL A 16 -2.12 -6.76 -7.38
CA VAL A 16 -3.36 -7.50 -7.12
C VAL A 16 -3.62 -7.64 -5.62
N LEU A 17 -2.60 -8.00 -4.83
CA LEU A 17 -2.72 -8.13 -3.38
C LEU A 17 -3.07 -6.80 -2.72
N ILE A 18 -2.46 -5.70 -3.14
CA ILE A 18 -2.79 -4.34 -2.70
C ILE A 18 -4.25 -4.01 -3.04
N SER A 19 -4.68 -4.34 -4.26
CA SER A 19 -6.06 -4.09 -4.71
C SER A 19 -7.07 -4.81 -3.83
N ILE A 20 -6.85 -6.11 -3.60
CA ILE A 20 -7.70 -6.95 -2.75
C ILE A 20 -7.67 -6.45 -1.31
N PHE A 21 -6.50 -6.13 -0.76
CA PHE A 21 -6.37 -5.60 0.58
C PHE A 21 -7.16 -4.30 0.76
N GLY A 22 -7.06 -3.36 -0.18
CA GLY A 22 -7.84 -2.13 -0.16
C GLY A 22 -9.35 -2.39 -0.21
N MET A 23 -9.81 -3.33 -1.05
CA MET A 23 -11.24 -3.70 -1.10
C MET A 23 -11.70 -4.32 0.23
N LEU A 24 -10.93 -5.24 0.80
CA LEU A 24 -11.23 -5.83 2.11
C LEU A 24 -11.30 -4.75 3.18
N MET A 25 -10.33 -3.83 3.22
CA MET A 25 -10.35 -2.70 4.14
C MET A 25 -11.58 -1.81 3.94
N THR A 26 -12.00 -1.56 2.70
CA THR A 26 -13.18 -0.77 2.38
C THR A 26 -14.46 -1.36 2.98
N PHE A 27 -14.66 -2.67 2.81
CA PHE A 27 -15.90 -3.34 3.22
C PHE A 27 -15.90 -3.86 4.66
N LEU A 28 -14.72 -4.16 5.21
CA LEU A 28 -14.59 -4.72 6.55
C LEU A 28 -14.30 -3.66 7.61
N SER A 29 -13.92 -2.45 7.22
CA SER A 29 -13.70 -1.36 8.16
C SER A 29 -14.96 -1.08 9.00
N GLY A 30 -14.77 -0.94 10.31
CA GLY A 30 -15.87 -0.78 11.27
C GLY A 30 -16.56 -2.08 11.68
N THR A 31 -16.14 -3.24 11.14
CA THR A 31 -16.63 -4.57 11.55
C THR A 31 -15.61 -5.27 12.48
N PRO A 32 -16.04 -6.27 13.28
CA PRO A 32 -15.14 -7.02 14.15
C PRO A 32 -14.00 -7.74 13.42
N LEU A 33 -14.15 -8.01 12.12
CA LEU A 33 -13.11 -8.63 11.30
C LEU A 33 -11.87 -7.73 11.14
N PHE A 34 -12.02 -6.42 11.31
CA PHE A 34 -10.93 -5.46 11.24
C PHE A 34 -10.37 -5.07 12.62
N ASP A 35 -10.93 -5.60 13.73
CA ASP A 35 -10.51 -5.23 15.09
C ASP A 35 -9.06 -5.64 15.40
N SER A 36 -8.55 -6.73 14.80
CA SER A 36 -7.14 -7.09 14.93
C SER A 36 -6.19 -6.03 14.37
N PHE A 37 -6.60 -5.36 13.29
CA PHE A 37 -5.85 -4.25 12.70
C PHE A 37 -6.00 -2.98 13.56
N ASN A 38 -7.24 -2.66 13.96
CA ASN A 38 -7.54 -1.55 14.86
C ASN A 38 -6.71 -1.65 16.15
N GLY A 39 -6.61 -2.84 16.76
CA GLY A 39 -5.85 -3.08 17.97
C GLY A 39 -4.34 -2.80 17.88
N GLN A 40 -3.77 -2.67 16.67
CA GLN A 40 -2.38 -2.25 16.48
C GLN A 40 -2.20 -0.73 16.44
N ILE A 41 -3.28 0.03 16.20
CA ILE A 41 -3.26 1.48 16.00
C ILE A 41 -3.97 2.19 17.15
N ASP A 42 -5.14 1.71 17.56
CA ASP A 42 -6.00 2.28 18.59
C ASP A 42 -5.30 2.56 19.92
N PRO A 43 -4.43 1.68 20.45
CA PRO A 43 -3.76 1.97 21.73
C PRO A 43 -2.92 3.24 21.71
N VAL A 44 -2.41 3.65 20.54
CA VAL A 44 -1.59 4.86 20.40
C VAL A 44 -2.42 6.14 20.56
N PHE A 45 -3.68 6.13 20.13
CA PHE A 45 -4.57 7.30 20.17
C PHE A 45 -5.50 7.29 21.37
N TRP A 46 -5.93 6.12 21.83
CA TRP A 46 -6.97 5.97 22.86
C TRP A 46 -6.41 5.42 24.17
N GLY A 47 -5.12 5.07 24.25
CA GLY A 47 -4.51 4.60 25.51
C GLY A 47 -5.17 3.35 26.12
N GLY A 48 -5.90 2.56 25.31
CA GLY A 48 -6.66 1.40 25.76
C GLY A 48 -8.03 1.70 26.36
N SER A 49 -8.50 2.95 26.37
CA SER A 49 -9.87 3.30 26.77
C SER A 49 -10.89 2.90 25.70
N ALA A 50 -12.14 2.69 26.11
CA ALA A 50 -13.24 2.49 25.17
C ALA A 50 -13.38 3.71 24.24
N ILE A 51 -13.47 3.45 22.93
CA ILE A 51 -13.67 4.48 21.91
C ILE A 51 -15.16 4.86 21.90
N GLU A 52 -15.45 6.16 21.90
CA GLU A 52 -16.82 6.66 21.77
C GLU A 52 -17.45 6.20 20.44
N GLU A 53 -18.75 5.89 20.45
CA GLU A 53 -19.46 5.36 19.27
C GLU A 53 -19.32 6.26 18.03
N ARG A 54 -19.34 7.59 18.21
CA ARG A 54 -19.14 8.56 17.12
C ARG A 54 -17.72 8.49 16.54
N ALA A 55 -16.71 8.31 17.38
CA ALA A 55 -15.32 8.16 16.96
C ALA A 55 -15.10 6.81 16.25
N ARG A 56 -15.72 5.72 16.71
CA ARG A 56 -15.77 4.42 16.01
C ARG A 56 -16.42 4.56 14.63
N GLY A 57 -17.53 5.29 14.51
CA GLY A 57 -18.19 5.54 13.23
C GLY A 57 -17.30 6.30 12.24
N PHE A 58 -16.63 7.36 12.72
CA PHE A 58 -15.66 8.10 11.91
C PHE A 58 -14.45 7.23 11.51
N GLN A 59 -13.90 6.44 12.43
CA GLN A 59 -12.81 5.51 12.16
C GLN A 59 -13.19 4.49 11.08
N GLY A 60 -14.39 3.91 11.18
CA GLY A 60 -14.93 3.00 10.18
C GLY A 60 -14.97 3.64 8.79
N TRP A 61 -15.49 4.87 8.71
CA TRP A 61 -15.55 5.61 7.46
C TRP A 61 -14.16 5.96 6.90
N ILE A 62 -13.24 6.50 7.71
CA ILE A 62 -11.93 6.95 7.23
C ILE A 62 -11.06 5.78 6.74
N TYR A 63 -11.07 4.65 7.44
CA TYR A 63 -10.40 3.43 6.99
C TYR A 63 -11.08 2.84 5.75
N GLY A 64 -12.41 2.95 5.64
CA GLY A 64 -13.14 2.52 4.46
C GLY A 64 -12.70 3.29 3.20
N VAL A 65 -12.68 4.63 3.29
CA VAL A 65 -12.25 5.51 2.17
C VAL A 65 -10.76 5.35 1.88
N TRP A 66 -9.93 5.16 2.91
CA TRP A 66 -8.51 4.86 2.73
C TRP A 66 -8.31 3.53 1.99
N GLY A 67 -9.05 2.49 2.38
CA GLY A 67 -9.09 1.21 1.69
C GLY A 67 -9.47 1.34 0.21
N ALA A 68 -10.49 2.15 -0.11
CA ALA A 68 -10.91 2.36 -1.49
C ALA A 68 -9.80 3.04 -2.33
N THR A 69 -9.08 3.98 -1.71
CA THR A 69 -7.92 4.63 -2.32
C THR A 69 -6.79 3.62 -2.58
N ILE A 70 -6.48 2.76 -1.60
CA ILE A 70 -5.48 1.69 -1.74
C ILE A 70 -5.89 0.71 -2.85
N ALA A 71 -7.18 0.37 -2.95
CA ALA A 71 -7.69 -0.53 -3.96
C ALA A 71 -7.45 0.04 -5.37
N GLY A 72 -7.86 1.28 -5.60
CA GLY A 72 -7.66 1.97 -6.88
C GLY A 72 -6.17 2.10 -7.24
N TRP A 73 -5.34 2.46 -6.26
CA TRP A 73 -3.88 2.52 -6.44
C TRP A 73 -3.27 1.16 -6.81
N GLY A 74 -3.71 0.07 -6.17
CA GLY A 74 -3.31 -1.29 -6.51
C GLY A 74 -3.67 -1.65 -7.96
N ILE A 75 -4.86 -1.26 -8.43
CA ILE A 75 -5.28 -1.48 -9.82
C ILE A 75 -4.36 -0.71 -10.78
N PHE A 76 -3.99 0.53 -10.47
CA PHE A 76 -3.02 1.27 -11.29
C PHE A 76 -1.68 0.55 -11.37
N VAL A 77 -1.16 0.01 -10.26
CA VAL A 77 0.07 -0.78 -10.25
C VAL A 77 -0.08 -2.01 -11.15
N VAL A 78 -1.22 -2.73 -11.10
CA VAL A 78 -1.48 -3.90 -11.97
C VAL A 78 -1.43 -3.51 -13.44
N PHE A 79 -2.13 -2.46 -13.86
CA PHE A 79 -2.16 -2.04 -15.25
C PHE A 79 -0.80 -1.54 -15.72
N ILE A 80 -0.11 -0.72 -14.92
CA ILE A 80 1.24 -0.24 -15.24
C ILE A 80 2.22 -1.43 -15.35
N ALA A 81 2.17 -2.38 -14.41
CA ALA A 81 3.01 -3.57 -14.42
C ALA A 81 2.72 -4.50 -15.60
N HIS A 82 1.46 -4.64 -16.01
CA HIS A 82 1.03 -5.56 -17.06
C HIS A 82 1.31 -5.03 -18.47
N TYR A 83 1.09 -3.73 -18.70
CA TYR A 83 1.18 -3.11 -20.03
C TYR A 83 2.53 -2.38 -20.22
N PRO A 84 2.71 -1.12 -19.80
CA PRO A 84 3.88 -0.34 -20.18
C PRO A 84 5.18 -0.81 -19.51
N PHE A 85 5.10 -1.32 -18.27
CA PHE A 85 6.28 -1.90 -17.61
C PHE A 85 6.76 -3.16 -18.33
N ARG A 86 5.84 -4.02 -18.77
CA ARG A 86 6.17 -5.22 -19.57
C ARG A 86 6.81 -4.85 -20.91
N ASN A 87 6.34 -3.76 -21.52
CA ASN A 87 6.91 -3.18 -22.75
C ASN A 87 8.23 -2.43 -22.52
N ARG A 88 8.69 -2.34 -21.26
CA ARG A 88 9.92 -1.64 -20.85
C ARG A 88 9.88 -0.14 -21.11
N GLU A 89 8.70 0.45 -21.08
CA GLU A 89 8.53 1.87 -21.27
C GLU A 89 9.05 2.63 -20.04
N ARG A 90 10.03 3.52 -20.25
CA ARG A 90 10.75 4.20 -19.17
C ARG A 90 9.83 5.03 -18.25
N TRP A 91 8.77 5.60 -18.80
CA TRP A 91 7.81 6.37 -18.01
C TRP A 91 7.10 5.51 -16.95
N ALA A 92 6.84 4.23 -17.24
CA ALA A 92 6.18 3.33 -16.29
C ALA A 92 7.08 3.07 -15.07
N TRP A 93 8.38 2.87 -15.29
CA TRP A 93 9.34 2.75 -14.22
C TRP A 93 9.42 4.04 -13.40
N ASN A 94 9.54 5.20 -14.05
CA ASN A 94 9.58 6.50 -13.38
C ASN A 94 8.31 6.75 -12.55
N CYS A 95 7.14 6.42 -13.10
CA CYS A 95 5.84 6.58 -12.46
C CYS A 95 5.75 5.74 -11.17
N LEU A 96 6.11 4.45 -11.23
CA LEU A 96 6.11 3.57 -10.07
C LEU A 96 7.09 4.04 -9.00
N VAL A 97 8.31 4.43 -9.37
CA VAL A 97 9.32 4.92 -8.43
C VAL A 97 8.88 6.22 -7.75
N ALA A 98 8.48 7.22 -8.53
CA ALA A 98 8.09 8.52 -8.00
C ALA A 98 6.86 8.40 -7.10
N GLY A 99 5.82 7.69 -7.55
CA GLY A 99 4.60 7.46 -6.76
C GLY A 99 4.89 6.71 -5.47
N MET A 100 5.71 5.65 -5.53
CA MET A 100 6.08 4.86 -4.35
C MET A 100 6.90 5.66 -3.34
N LEU A 101 7.88 6.46 -3.80
CA LEU A 101 8.69 7.29 -2.92
C LEU A 101 7.85 8.37 -2.24
N VAL A 102 6.99 9.06 -3.00
CA VAL A 102 6.11 10.11 -2.45
C VAL A 102 5.18 9.52 -1.39
N TRP A 103 4.49 8.41 -1.70
CA TRP A 103 3.62 7.74 -0.74
C TRP A 103 4.39 7.30 0.50
N PHE A 104 5.51 6.57 0.33
CA PHE A 104 6.27 6.04 1.45
C PHE A 104 6.81 7.13 2.37
N VAL A 105 7.35 8.22 1.82
CA VAL A 105 7.87 9.33 2.63
C VAL A 105 6.75 10.01 3.40
N LEU A 106 5.63 10.36 2.75
CA LEU A 106 4.53 11.07 3.42
C LEU A 106 3.87 10.21 4.49
N ASP A 107 3.45 8.99 4.16
CA ASP A 107 2.70 8.11 5.05
C ASP A 107 3.55 7.65 6.24
N THR A 108 4.81 7.27 5.97
CA THR A 108 5.72 6.80 7.03
C THR A 108 6.15 7.94 7.95
N SER A 109 6.36 9.16 7.43
CA SER A 109 6.70 10.31 8.27
C SER A 109 5.57 10.65 9.24
N LEU A 110 4.31 10.64 8.76
CA LEU A 110 3.14 10.84 9.62
C LEU A 110 3.00 9.72 10.65
N SER A 111 3.24 8.47 10.25
CA SER A 111 3.18 7.31 11.15
C SER A 111 4.23 7.39 12.25
N ILE A 112 5.45 7.83 11.94
CA ILE A 112 6.51 8.08 12.94
C ILE A 112 6.09 9.22 13.87
N PHE A 113 5.61 10.34 13.31
CA PHE A 113 5.19 11.50 14.08
C PHE A 113 4.10 11.16 15.11
N HIS A 114 3.12 10.35 14.71
CA HIS A 114 2.05 9.85 15.58
C HIS A 114 2.41 8.60 16.39
N ARG A 115 3.64 8.07 16.25
CA ARG A 115 4.14 6.86 16.95
C ARG A 115 3.38 5.56 16.62
N VAL A 116 2.77 5.49 15.43
CA VAL A 116 2.07 4.30 14.92
C VAL A 116 3.07 3.36 14.25
N TYR A 117 3.93 2.71 15.05
CA TYR A 117 5.04 1.90 14.53
C TYR A 117 4.61 0.66 13.75
N PHE A 118 3.42 0.11 14.04
CA PHE A 118 2.85 -0.96 13.23
C PHE A 118 2.69 -0.52 11.78
N ASN A 119 2.17 0.70 11.55
CA ASN A 119 2.00 1.24 10.19
C ASN A 119 3.35 1.52 9.51
N VAL A 120 4.36 1.98 10.27
CA VAL A 120 5.74 2.11 9.75
C VAL A 120 6.28 0.77 9.24
N ALA A 121 6.13 -0.30 10.02
CA ALA A 121 6.59 -1.63 9.62
C ALA A 121 5.82 -2.13 8.39
N PHE A 122 4.50 -1.96 8.38
CA PHE A 122 3.65 -2.29 7.23
C PHE A 122 4.10 -1.56 5.95
N ASN A 123 4.33 -0.24 6.05
CA ASN A 123 4.78 0.57 4.93
C ASN A 123 6.13 0.11 4.38
N VAL A 124 7.08 -0.24 5.24
CA VAL A 124 8.41 -0.74 4.82
C VAL A 124 8.26 -2.04 4.03
N VAL A 125 7.39 -2.96 4.47
CA VAL A 125 7.14 -4.22 3.75
C VAL A 125 6.57 -3.96 2.35
N VAL A 126 5.53 -3.12 2.25
CA VAL A 126 4.92 -2.77 0.96
C VAL A 126 5.92 -2.04 0.05
N PHE A 127 6.67 -1.10 0.61
CA PHE A 127 7.69 -0.34 -0.10
C PHE A 127 8.76 -1.25 -0.69
N LEU A 128 9.31 -2.18 0.10
CA LEU A 128 10.31 -3.15 -0.39
C LEU A 128 9.71 -4.10 -1.42
N ALA A 129 8.46 -4.54 -1.24
CA ALA A 129 7.79 -5.42 -2.19
C ALA A 129 7.69 -4.79 -3.60
N VAL A 130 7.58 -3.47 -3.71
CA VAL A 130 7.56 -2.78 -5.00
C VAL A 130 8.94 -2.29 -5.43
N LEU A 131 9.75 -1.75 -4.51
CA LEU A 131 11.05 -1.17 -4.82
C LEU A 131 12.06 -2.22 -5.33
N LEU A 132 12.07 -3.43 -4.75
CA LEU A 132 13.00 -4.48 -5.16
C LEU A 132 12.88 -4.80 -6.67
N PRO A 133 11.69 -5.09 -7.23
CA PRO A 133 11.51 -5.21 -8.66
C PRO A 133 12.04 -4.01 -9.46
N LEU A 134 11.79 -2.78 -9.01
CA LEU A 134 12.19 -1.57 -9.71
C LEU A 134 13.72 -1.43 -9.76
N VAL A 135 14.41 -1.72 -8.66
CA VAL A 135 15.88 -1.69 -8.59
C VAL A 135 16.49 -2.76 -9.50
N PHE A 136 16.04 -4.01 -9.40
CA PHE A 136 16.61 -5.11 -10.20
C PHE A 136 16.29 -5.03 -11.69
N THR A 137 15.23 -4.31 -12.06
CA THR A 137 14.84 -4.13 -13.47
C THR A 137 15.28 -2.80 -14.08
N ARG A 138 15.89 -1.88 -13.31
CA ARG A 138 16.29 -0.54 -13.77
C ARG A 138 17.02 -0.54 -15.12
N LYS A 139 17.92 -1.50 -15.32
CA LYS A 139 18.75 -1.66 -16.52
C LYS A 139 17.97 -1.93 -17.81
N TYR A 140 16.71 -2.35 -17.72
CA TYR A 140 15.87 -2.63 -18.88
C TYR A 140 15.12 -1.39 -19.40
N PHE A 141 15.22 -0.25 -18.69
CA PHE A 141 14.47 0.99 -18.97
C PHE A 141 15.42 2.15 -19.37
N THR A 142 16.32 1.90 -20.32
CA THR A 142 17.38 2.85 -20.72
C THR A 142 17.00 3.79 -21.85
N HIS A 143 15.95 3.47 -22.60
CA HIS A 143 15.41 4.31 -23.68
C HIS A 143 14.12 4.97 -23.21
#